data_AF-A0A6J7IA12-F1
#
_entry.id   AF-A0A6J7IA12-F1
#
_cell.length_a   1.000
_cell.length_b   1.000
_cell.length_c   1.000
_cell.angle_alpha   90.00
_cell.angle_beta   90.00
_cell.angle_gamma   90.00
#
_symmetry.space_group_name_H-M   'P 1'
#
loop_
_entity.id
_entity.type
_entity.pdbx_description
1 polymer ?
#
loop_
_entity_poly.entity_id
_entity_poly.type
_entity_poly.pdbx_seq_one_letter_code
_entity_poly.pdbx_strand_id
1 'polypeptide(L)'
;MIVAVTATIMFGALSGLLPVDDAQANSRSESASPSVARNSRPSPPRSVRGSSGDGSVVVAWSAPVDDGGSPVTLYRVSSLQDPAKSCTTSTARSCTVRGLTNGRSYTFVVRASNAIGQSTNSEPSKAVTAIALPMVSSHDGLDKIEHIVIIMQENRSFDTYFGTYPGANGIPMVDGVPTVCSPDAKTGRCVKPFHSSKIFETSGPHGPLDTVYDINGGRMNGFMNQANTAFANCAKPGRLPCDRFDATDVMGWHDAREIPNYWKYAENFVLQDNMFESVSSWSLPQHLAMVSGWSAKCSIRRDPNSCVSELGNATSIGNSGLLTGWIRGNTPKAPDPNAAWTDITYLLQKNKVSWGYYVAEGDEPDCRDDAADCLPHRQNHRTPGIWNPLPYFWTVRDNNQVGNVQPHTNFLTQAKAGTLPSVSWVIPDQAHSEHPPASITGGQAYVTAIINTIMKGPDWDTTAIFLSWDDWGGFYDHVVPPRVDQDGYGLRVPGLVISPYAKRGFIDHQILSHDAYLKFIEDVFLGGQRLDPATDGRPDSRPTVRENVAILGDLAESFDFTQAPREPLLLPTNPPPGPASQ
;
A
#
# COMPACT_ATOMS: atom_id res chain seq x y z
N MET A 1 -23.19 64.02 -26.58
CA MET A 1 -24.05 65.09 -26.03
C MET A 1 -25.01 64.40 -25.07
N ILE A 2 -24.72 64.31 -23.76
CA ILE A 2 -25.00 65.32 -22.71
C ILE A 2 -26.48 65.74 -22.82
N VAL A 3 -27.37 65.38 -21.89
CA VAL A 3 -27.53 65.99 -20.55
C VAL A 3 -28.21 64.99 -19.58
N ALA A 4 -27.68 64.89 -18.36
CA ALA A 4 -28.32 64.37 -17.15
C ALA A 4 -28.81 65.55 -16.27
N VAL A 5 -29.28 65.26 -15.03
CA VAL A 5 -29.57 66.21 -13.92
C VAL A 5 -31.07 66.60 -13.89
N THR A 6 -31.88 66.54 -12.82
CA THR A 6 -31.68 66.58 -11.35
C THR A 6 -32.93 66.07 -10.59
N ALA A 7 -32.75 65.70 -9.33
CA ALA A 7 -33.76 65.46 -8.29
C ALA A 7 -34.45 66.75 -7.76
N THR A 8 -35.60 66.64 -7.07
CA THR A 8 -35.94 67.36 -5.81
C THR A 8 -37.19 66.76 -5.13
N ILE A 9 -37.20 66.88 -3.80
CA ILE A 9 -38.01 66.31 -2.72
C ILE A 9 -39.20 67.23 -2.35
N MET A 10 -40.37 66.71 -1.91
CA MET A 10 -41.03 67.05 -0.61
C MET A 10 -42.49 66.56 -0.44
N PHE A 11 -42.71 65.85 0.68
CA PHE A 11 -43.77 65.88 1.71
C PHE A 11 -45.26 66.16 1.41
N GLY A 12 -46.12 65.35 2.06
CA GLY A 12 -47.50 65.67 2.47
C GLY A 12 -48.47 64.49 2.26
N ALA A 13 -48.68 63.58 3.22
CA ALA A 13 -49.53 63.65 4.42
C ALA A 13 -50.91 62.98 4.24
N LEU A 14 -51.16 62.04 5.18
CA LEU A 14 -52.43 61.58 5.78
C LEU A 14 -53.53 60.88 4.94
N SER A 15 -53.66 59.59 5.26
CA SER A 15 -54.80 58.97 5.98
C SER A 15 -56.20 58.87 5.34
N GLY A 16 -56.72 57.64 5.41
CA GLY A 16 -58.13 57.32 5.69
C GLY A 16 -59.00 57.14 4.45
N LEU A 17 -59.16 55.94 3.90
CA LEU A 17 -60.20 54.95 4.27
C LEU A 17 -61.57 55.56 4.55
N LEU A 18 -62.53 55.33 3.65
CA LEU A 18 -63.87 54.83 3.98
C LEU A 18 -64.44 53.98 2.82
N PRO A 19 -65.28 52.97 3.11
CA PRO A 19 -65.74 51.94 2.17
C PRO A 19 -67.19 52.19 1.70
N VAL A 20 -67.64 51.47 0.65
CA VAL A 20 -69.07 51.22 0.41
C VAL A 20 -69.26 49.84 -0.24
N ASP A 21 -70.21 49.09 0.33
CA ASP A 21 -70.81 47.84 -0.15
C ASP A 21 -71.50 48.00 -1.53
N ASP A 22 -71.62 46.93 -2.33
CA ASP A 22 -72.89 46.17 -2.45
C ASP A 22 -72.89 45.09 -3.56
N ALA A 23 -73.64 44.03 -3.25
CA ALA A 23 -74.46 43.15 -4.10
C ALA A 23 -73.93 42.37 -5.34
N GLN A 24 -73.91 41.04 -5.13
CA GLN A 24 -74.47 39.93 -5.94
C GLN A 24 -73.96 39.57 -7.37
N ALA A 25 -73.21 38.46 -7.37
CA ALA A 25 -73.37 37.23 -8.15
C ALA A 25 -73.44 37.28 -9.70
N ASN A 26 -72.33 36.91 -10.34
CA ASN A 26 -72.35 36.17 -11.60
C ASN A 26 -71.12 35.26 -11.72
N SER A 27 -71.34 34.03 -12.19
CA SER A 27 -70.39 32.92 -12.24
C SER A 27 -69.09 33.25 -12.99
N ARG A 28 -67.94 33.04 -12.34
CA ARG A 28 -66.62 32.92 -13.00
C ARG A 28 -65.84 31.78 -12.38
N SER A 29 -65.24 30.98 -13.27
CA SER A 29 -64.15 30.04 -13.00
C SER A 29 -63.24 30.52 -11.87
N GLU A 30 -63.09 29.72 -10.81
CA GLU A 30 -61.99 29.89 -9.87
C GLU A 30 -60.68 29.65 -10.64
N SER A 31 -60.07 30.74 -11.09
CA SER A 31 -58.64 30.76 -11.33
C SER A 31 -57.97 30.54 -9.97
N ALA A 32 -57.38 29.36 -9.78
CA ALA A 32 -56.43 29.16 -8.70
C ALA A 32 -55.35 30.24 -8.83
N SER A 33 -55.29 31.14 -7.85
CA SER A 33 -54.17 32.07 -7.72
C SER A 33 -52.89 31.25 -7.58
N PRO A 34 -51.77 31.62 -8.23
CA PRO A 34 -50.51 30.93 -8.00
C PRO A 34 -50.17 31.12 -6.52
N SER A 35 -50.13 30.02 -5.76
CA SER A 35 -49.54 30.03 -4.43
C SER A 35 -48.09 30.48 -4.61
N VAL A 36 -47.77 31.70 -4.17
CA VAL A 36 -46.39 32.15 -4.03
C VAL A 36 -45.75 31.17 -3.05
N ALA A 37 -44.92 30.26 -3.55
CA ALA A 37 -44.14 29.36 -2.72
C ALA A 37 -43.22 30.24 -1.86
N ARG A 38 -43.61 30.43 -0.59
CA ARG A 38 -42.78 31.15 0.36
C ARG A 38 -41.67 30.23 0.79
N ASN A 39 -40.48 30.43 0.23
CA ASN A 39 -39.29 29.74 0.69
C ASN A 39 -39.07 30.03 2.17
N SER A 40 -38.88 28.98 2.96
CA SER A 40 -38.67 29.04 4.40
C SER A 40 -37.47 28.18 4.79
N ARG A 41 -37.10 28.17 6.07
CA ARG A 41 -36.02 27.30 6.56
C ARG A 41 -36.51 25.85 6.58
N PRO A 42 -35.62 24.85 6.43
CA PRO A 42 -36.03 23.46 6.47
C PRO A 42 -36.60 23.09 7.85
N SER A 43 -37.49 22.10 7.87
CA SER A 43 -37.82 21.38 9.10
C SER A 43 -36.59 20.63 9.65
N PRO A 44 -36.55 20.26 10.93
CA PRO A 44 -35.41 19.51 11.48
C PRO A 44 -35.24 18.13 10.85
N PRO A 45 -33.99 17.64 10.71
CA PRO A 45 -33.71 16.23 10.44
C PRO A 45 -34.33 15.30 11.49
N ARG A 46 -34.54 14.03 11.13
CA ARG A 46 -35.23 13.04 11.98
C ARG A 46 -34.39 11.78 12.17
N SER A 47 -34.84 10.88 13.06
CA SER A 47 -34.28 9.53 13.22
C SER A 47 -32.76 9.52 13.45
N VAL A 48 -32.26 10.43 14.29
CA VAL A 48 -30.82 10.53 14.57
C VAL A 48 -30.36 9.32 15.37
N ARG A 49 -29.36 8.62 14.86
CA ARG A 49 -28.78 7.40 15.46
C ARG A 49 -27.26 7.51 15.40
N GLY A 50 -26.58 7.03 16.43
CA GLY A 50 -25.13 6.97 16.46
C GLY A 50 -24.66 5.52 16.53
N SER A 51 -23.56 5.24 15.84
CA SER A 51 -22.80 4.00 15.92
C SER A 51 -21.43 4.32 16.54
N SER A 52 -21.09 3.68 17.66
CA SER A 52 -19.86 3.94 18.40
C SER A 52 -18.61 3.50 17.62
N GLY A 53 -17.53 4.27 17.73
CA GLY A 53 -16.19 3.91 17.30
C GLY A 53 -15.13 4.41 18.30
N ASP A 54 -13.86 4.11 18.03
CA ASP A 54 -12.76 4.56 18.87
C ASP A 54 -12.58 6.08 18.75
N GLY A 55 -12.70 6.78 19.87
CA GLY A 55 -12.62 8.23 19.95
C GLY A 55 -13.62 8.96 19.04
N SER A 56 -14.68 8.29 18.57
CA SER A 56 -15.57 8.81 17.55
C SER A 56 -16.96 8.15 17.57
N VAL A 57 -17.94 8.80 16.95
CA VAL A 57 -19.27 8.24 16.69
C VAL A 57 -19.69 8.62 15.28
N VAL A 58 -20.09 7.61 14.49
CA VAL A 58 -20.75 7.85 13.20
C VAL A 58 -22.22 8.14 13.47
N VAL A 59 -22.66 9.36 13.18
CA VAL A 59 -24.06 9.78 13.37
C VAL A 59 -24.76 9.73 12.02
N ALA A 60 -25.90 9.06 11.95
CA ALA A 60 -26.75 8.97 10.77
C ALA A 60 -28.17 9.49 11.08
N TRP A 61 -28.85 10.03 10.06
CA TRP A 61 -30.17 10.64 10.21
C TRP A 61 -31.02 10.53 8.93
N SER A 62 -32.31 10.80 9.05
CA SER A 62 -33.23 10.96 7.94
C SER A 62 -33.46 12.44 7.61
N ALA A 63 -33.86 12.71 6.37
CA ALA A 63 -34.13 14.05 5.88
C ALA A 63 -35.23 14.81 6.64
N PRO A 64 -35.14 16.16 6.66
CA PRO A 64 -36.30 17.02 6.89
C PRO A 64 -37.52 16.53 6.11
N VAL A 65 -38.71 16.61 6.71
CA VAL A 65 -39.97 16.29 6.00
C VAL A 65 -40.25 17.34 4.93
N ASP A 66 -39.99 18.59 5.29
CA ASP A 66 -40.12 19.77 4.45
C ASP A 66 -38.77 20.48 4.39
N ASP A 67 -38.27 20.75 3.18
CA ASP A 67 -37.04 21.52 2.93
C ASP A 67 -37.30 23.03 2.85
N GLY A 68 -38.56 23.45 3.02
CA GLY A 68 -38.98 24.84 2.97
C GLY A 68 -39.01 25.39 1.56
N GLY A 69 -39.07 24.55 0.51
CA GLY A 69 -39.11 24.97 -0.89
C GLY A 69 -37.74 25.33 -1.48
N SER A 70 -36.64 25.03 -0.77
CA SER A 70 -35.27 25.23 -1.24
C SER A 70 -34.39 24.05 -0.83
N PRO A 71 -33.56 23.49 -1.73
CA PRO A 71 -32.74 22.31 -1.42
C PRO A 71 -31.84 22.51 -0.20
N VAL A 72 -31.75 21.47 0.63
CA VAL A 72 -30.79 21.46 1.75
C VAL A 72 -29.37 21.34 1.21
N THR A 73 -28.50 22.26 1.61
CA THR A 73 -27.11 22.37 1.16
C THR A 73 -26.09 21.88 2.19
N LEU A 74 -26.47 21.80 3.47
CA LEU A 74 -25.58 21.38 4.55
C LEU A 74 -26.35 20.73 5.71
N TYR A 75 -25.74 19.70 6.31
CA TYR A 75 -26.06 19.17 7.62
C TYR A 75 -24.93 19.46 8.60
N ARG A 76 -25.29 19.83 9.82
CA ARG A 76 -24.35 19.94 10.96
C ARG A 76 -24.81 19.04 12.09
N VAL A 77 -23.94 18.14 12.51
CA VAL A 77 -24.11 17.30 13.70
C VAL A 77 -23.32 17.92 14.84
N SER A 78 -23.92 18.05 16.03
CA SER A 78 -23.24 18.50 17.24
C SER A 78 -23.59 17.60 18.43
N SER A 79 -22.60 17.33 19.27
CA SER A 79 -22.82 16.74 20.60
C SER A 79 -23.53 17.75 21.51
N LEU A 80 -24.50 17.28 22.31
CA LEU A 80 -25.17 18.12 23.30
C LEU A 80 -24.28 18.40 24.52
N GLN A 81 -23.40 17.46 24.86
CA GLN A 81 -22.50 17.59 26.01
C GLN A 81 -21.31 18.51 25.72
N ASP A 82 -20.88 18.56 24.46
CA ASP A 82 -19.77 19.36 24.00
C ASP A 82 -20.01 19.78 22.53
N PRO A 83 -20.68 20.91 22.29
CA PRO A 83 -21.02 21.36 20.94
C PRO A 83 -19.82 21.61 20.01
N ALA A 84 -18.61 21.74 20.55
CA ALA A 84 -17.38 21.82 19.75
C ALA A 84 -17.08 20.49 19.04
N LYS A 85 -17.47 19.36 19.64
CA LYS A 85 -17.46 18.04 19.01
C LYS A 85 -18.62 17.97 18.01
N SER A 86 -18.29 18.27 16.77
CA SER A 86 -19.24 18.42 15.69
C SER A 86 -18.63 17.99 14.36
N CYS A 87 -19.49 17.76 13.38
CA CYS A 87 -19.06 17.49 12.01
C CYS A 87 -20.13 18.01 11.03
N THR A 88 -19.75 18.21 9.77
CA THR A 88 -20.64 18.72 8.73
C THR A 88 -20.53 17.92 7.45
N THR A 89 -21.62 17.81 6.71
CA THR A 89 -21.66 17.17 5.39
C THR A 89 -22.70 17.87 4.51
N SER A 90 -22.53 17.84 3.19
CA SER A 90 -23.45 18.49 2.25
C SER A 90 -24.66 17.60 1.96
N THR A 91 -24.47 16.52 1.20
CA THR A 91 -25.54 15.63 0.72
C THR A 91 -25.63 14.31 1.47
N ALA A 92 -24.55 13.89 2.16
CA ALA A 92 -24.55 12.65 2.90
C ALA A 92 -25.49 12.70 4.12
N ARG A 93 -26.06 11.55 4.47
CA ARG A 93 -26.97 11.37 5.62
C ARG A 93 -26.29 10.76 6.84
N SER A 94 -24.97 10.83 6.85
CA SER A 94 -24.13 10.41 7.93
C SER A 94 -22.90 11.30 8.02
N CYS A 95 -22.33 11.39 9.22
CA CYS A 95 -21.13 12.16 9.47
C CYS A 95 -20.47 11.68 10.77
N THR A 96 -19.13 11.64 10.79
CA THR A 96 -18.35 11.13 11.92
C THR A 96 -17.93 12.27 12.83
N VAL A 97 -18.40 12.26 14.08
CA VAL A 97 -17.92 13.17 15.13
C VAL A 97 -16.70 12.55 15.79
N ARG A 98 -15.55 13.20 15.68
CA ARG A 98 -14.25 12.72 16.18
C ARG A 98 -13.80 13.43 17.46
N GLY A 99 -12.75 12.89 18.09
CA GLY A 99 -12.14 13.46 19.30
C GLY A 99 -13.02 13.32 20.55
N LEU A 100 -13.87 12.30 20.58
CA LEU A 100 -14.67 11.92 21.73
C LEU A 100 -13.81 11.13 22.72
N THR A 101 -14.17 11.17 24.00
CA THR A 101 -13.49 10.40 25.04
C THR A 101 -14.15 9.04 25.17
N ASN A 102 -13.38 7.95 25.04
CA ASN A 102 -13.88 6.61 25.25
C ASN A 102 -14.39 6.40 26.68
N GLY A 103 -15.42 5.56 26.83
CA GLY A 103 -16.13 5.35 28.09
C GLY A 103 -17.13 6.45 28.45
N ARG A 104 -17.22 7.54 27.67
CA ARG A 104 -18.18 8.63 27.90
C ARG A 104 -19.38 8.53 26.97
N SER A 105 -20.58 8.72 27.52
CA SER A 105 -21.83 8.78 26.75
C SER A 105 -22.05 10.16 26.12
N TYR A 106 -22.44 10.17 24.85
CA TYR A 106 -22.79 11.36 24.09
C TYR A 106 -24.19 11.23 23.48
N THR A 107 -24.89 12.36 23.33
CA THR A 107 -26.10 12.47 22.51
C THR A 107 -25.92 13.54 21.46
N PHE A 108 -26.45 13.27 20.27
CA PHE A 108 -26.22 14.11 19.10
C PHE A 108 -27.52 14.70 18.57
N VAL A 109 -27.45 15.93 18.09
CA VAL A 109 -28.51 16.62 17.36
C VAL A 109 -28.00 17.04 15.99
N VAL A 110 -28.90 17.08 15.01
CA VAL A 110 -28.59 17.46 13.63
C VAL A 110 -29.44 18.65 13.22
N ARG A 111 -28.84 19.59 12.48
CA ARG A 111 -29.53 20.70 11.82
C ARG A 111 -29.31 20.65 10.31
N ALA A 112 -30.30 21.07 9.54
CA ALA A 112 -30.24 21.24 8.10
C ALA A 112 -30.19 22.72 7.72
N SER A 113 -29.48 23.09 6.67
CA SER A 113 -29.46 24.46 6.13
C SER A 113 -29.84 24.46 4.65
N ASN A 114 -30.70 25.40 4.24
CA ASN A 114 -30.94 25.73 2.83
C ASN A 114 -30.55 27.20 2.56
N ALA A 115 -30.90 27.73 1.38
CA ALA A 115 -30.60 29.12 1.01
C ALA A 115 -31.23 30.18 1.94
N ILE A 116 -32.30 29.85 2.67
CA ILE A 116 -32.99 30.75 3.60
C ILE A 116 -32.39 30.70 5.01
N GLY A 117 -31.88 29.55 5.41
CA GLY A 117 -31.15 29.39 6.66
C GLY A 117 -31.30 28.02 7.29
N GLN A 118 -30.98 27.96 8.58
CA GLN A 118 -30.82 26.72 9.31
C GLN A 118 -32.09 26.33 10.10
N SER A 119 -32.43 25.04 10.09
CA SER A 119 -33.48 24.46 10.91
C SER A 119 -33.18 24.58 12.41
N THR A 120 -34.18 24.33 13.25
CA THR A 120 -33.94 23.98 14.66
C THR A 120 -33.26 22.62 14.77
N ASN A 121 -32.78 22.28 15.98
CA ASN A 121 -32.22 20.95 16.27
C ASN A 121 -33.27 19.86 16.01
N SER A 122 -32.82 18.72 15.50
CA SER A 122 -33.57 17.48 15.59
C SER A 122 -33.84 17.09 17.05
N GLU A 123 -34.73 16.13 17.25
CA GLU A 123 -34.72 15.36 18.50
C GLU A 123 -33.32 14.73 18.72
N PRO A 124 -32.83 14.68 19.96
CA PRO A 124 -31.54 14.05 20.26
C PRO A 124 -31.55 12.56 19.93
N SER A 125 -30.39 12.04 19.53
CA SER A 125 -30.17 10.59 19.47
C SER A 125 -30.37 9.94 20.84
N LYS A 126 -30.50 8.61 20.87
CA LYS A 126 -30.21 7.86 22.11
C LYS A 126 -28.75 8.11 22.52
N ALA A 127 -28.46 7.98 23.82
CA ALA A 127 -27.10 8.07 24.31
C ALA A 127 -26.23 6.96 23.70
N VAL A 128 -25.08 7.34 23.17
CA VAL A 128 -24.08 6.44 22.59
C VAL A 128 -22.79 6.63 23.35
N THR A 129 -22.28 5.57 23.97
CA THR A 129 -20.97 5.59 24.60
C THR A 129 -19.91 5.43 23.51
N ALA A 130 -18.96 6.36 23.42
CA ALA A 130 -17.78 6.14 22.61
C ALA A 130 -17.01 4.98 23.25
N ILE A 131 -16.79 3.91 22.50
CA ILE A 131 -16.19 2.68 23.00
C ILE A 131 -15.02 2.41 22.05
N ALA A 132 -13.81 2.35 22.59
CA ALA A 132 -12.80 1.51 21.98
C ALA A 132 -13.40 0.11 22.05
N LEU A 133 -13.75 -0.49 20.91
CA LEU A 133 -14.13 -1.90 20.87
C LEU A 133 -13.15 -2.65 21.77
N PRO A 134 -13.58 -3.64 22.58
CA PRO A 134 -12.60 -4.48 23.26
C PRO A 134 -11.71 -5.04 22.16
N MET A 135 -10.50 -4.52 22.05
CA MET A 135 -9.45 -5.17 21.31
C MET A 135 -9.30 -6.50 22.05
N VAL A 136 -9.81 -7.59 21.46
CA VAL A 136 -8.94 -8.75 21.33
C VAL A 136 -7.68 -8.13 20.76
N SER A 137 -6.60 -8.12 21.54
CA SER A 137 -5.34 -7.56 21.05
C SER A 137 -5.15 -8.17 19.66
N SER A 138 -4.83 -7.38 18.63
CA SER A 138 -4.45 -7.99 17.34
C SER A 138 -3.36 -9.04 17.55
N HIS A 139 -2.61 -8.91 18.65
CA HIS A 139 -1.59 -9.84 19.11
C HIS A 139 -2.08 -11.06 19.92
N ASP A 140 -3.36 -11.17 20.27
CA ASP A 140 -3.89 -12.34 20.99
C ASP A 140 -3.85 -13.56 20.04
N GLY A 141 -3.02 -14.54 20.36
CA GLY A 141 -2.83 -15.74 19.55
C GLY A 141 -1.64 -15.67 18.57
N LEU A 142 -0.85 -14.59 18.55
CA LEU A 142 0.40 -14.54 17.76
C LEU A 142 1.39 -15.63 18.17
N ASP A 143 1.32 -16.09 19.42
CA ASP A 143 2.11 -17.21 19.93
C ASP A 143 1.84 -18.55 19.21
N LYS A 144 0.76 -18.65 18.43
CA LYS A 144 0.49 -19.78 17.53
C LYS A 144 1.37 -19.80 16.29
N ILE A 145 2.02 -18.68 15.96
CA ILE A 145 2.98 -18.60 14.87
C ILE A 145 4.37 -18.91 15.40
N GLU A 146 4.93 -20.05 15.00
CA GLU A 146 6.28 -20.48 15.36
C GLU A 146 7.27 -20.27 14.22
N HIS A 147 6.77 -20.14 12.98
CA HIS A 147 7.58 -19.96 11.78
C HIS A 147 7.02 -18.83 10.90
N ILE A 148 7.89 -17.89 10.53
CA ILE A 148 7.63 -16.88 9.51
C ILE A 148 8.52 -17.19 8.30
N VAL A 149 7.91 -17.31 7.12
CA VAL A 149 8.62 -17.53 5.86
C VAL A 149 8.32 -16.37 4.91
N ILE A 150 9.34 -15.59 4.57
CA ILE A 150 9.27 -14.52 3.57
C ILE A 150 9.81 -15.08 2.26
N ILE A 151 8.96 -15.19 1.24
CA ILE A 151 9.33 -15.52 -0.13
C ILE A 151 9.40 -14.18 -0.87
N MET A 152 10.61 -13.80 -1.30
CA MET A 152 10.82 -12.55 -2.02
C MET A 152 11.09 -12.85 -3.50
N GLN A 153 10.11 -12.56 -4.34
CA GLN A 153 10.24 -12.54 -5.80
C GLN A 153 10.72 -11.16 -6.27
N GLU A 154 10.92 -10.99 -7.58
CA GLU A 154 11.63 -9.82 -8.11
C GLU A 154 10.80 -9.05 -9.16
N ASN A 155 10.83 -7.72 -9.10
CA ASN A 155 10.43 -6.77 -10.15
C ASN A 155 9.00 -6.91 -10.70
N ARG A 156 7.99 -6.65 -9.87
CA ARG A 156 6.58 -6.57 -10.27
C ARG A 156 5.81 -5.52 -9.49
N SER A 157 5.05 -4.70 -10.20
CA SER A 157 4.07 -3.84 -9.56
C SER A 157 2.79 -4.60 -9.16
N PHE A 158 2.04 -4.05 -8.20
CA PHE A 158 0.75 -4.60 -7.81
C PHE A 158 -0.22 -4.65 -9.01
N ASP A 159 -0.36 -3.54 -9.75
CA ASP A 159 -1.30 -3.45 -10.87
C ASP A 159 -1.00 -4.45 -12.00
N THR A 160 0.27 -4.85 -12.19
CA THR A 160 0.63 -5.85 -13.19
C THR A 160 0.06 -7.24 -12.87
N TYR A 161 -0.05 -7.65 -11.61
CA TYR A 161 -0.55 -9.00 -11.25
C TYR A 161 -1.96 -9.01 -10.64
N PHE A 162 -2.33 -7.95 -9.94
CA PHE A 162 -3.60 -7.89 -9.21
C PHE A 162 -4.39 -6.62 -9.50
N GLY A 163 -3.95 -5.80 -10.46
CA GLY A 163 -4.65 -4.58 -10.87
C GLY A 163 -6.04 -4.82 -11.45
N THR A 164 -6.35 -6.05 -11.85
CA THR A 164 -7.71 -6.45 -12.28
C THR A 164 -8.36 -7.46 -11.35
N TYR A 165 -7.76 -7.71 -10.18
CA TYR A 165 -8.32 -8.63 -9.18
C TYR A 165 -9.59 -8.02 -8.56
N PRO A 166 -10.73 -8.75 -8.51
CA PRO A 166 -11.99 -8.20 -8.02
C PRO A 166 -11.92 -7.70 -6.58
N GLY A 167 -12.33 -6.44 -6.37
CA GLY A 167 -12.40 -5.81 -5.04
C GLY A 167 -11.09 -5.20 -4.55
N ALA A 168 -9.97 -5.42 -5.24
CA ALA A 168 -8.73 -4.74 -4.93
C ALA A 168 -8.79 -3.26 -5.34
N ASN A 169 -7.95 -2.44 -4.70
CA ASN A 169 -7.54 -1.14 -5.19
C ASN A 169 -6.69 -1.31 -6.47
N GLY A 170 -7.31 -1.75 -7.56
CA GLY A 170 -6.65 -2.05 -8.83
C GLY A 170 -6.75 -0.91 -9.84
N ILE A 171 -6.27 -1.17 -11.06
CA ILE A 171 -6.27 -0.23 -12.19
C ILE A 171 -7.64 0.44 -12.32
N PRO A 172 -7.73 1.77 -12.41
CA PRO A 172 -9.00 2.46 -12.58
C PRO A 172 -9.69 2.12 -13.91
N MET A 173 -10.82 1.42 -13.85
CA MET A 173 -11.60 0.93 -15.02
C MET A 173 -12.99 1.57 -15.12
N VAL A 174 -13.49 1.73 -16.35
CA VAL A 174 -14.91 1.96 -16.66
C VAL A 174 -15.30 0.99 -17.77
N ASP A 175 -16.33 0.17 -17.54
CA ASP A 175 -16.81 -0.86 -18.47
C ASP A 175 -15.69 -1.80 -18.98
N GLY A 176 -14.80 -2.22 -18.08
CA GLY A 176 -13.65 -3.09 -18.40
C GLY A 176 -12.52 -2.39 -19.16
N VAL A 177 -12.57 -1.06 -19.33
CA VAL A 177 -11.56 -0.28 -20.04
C VAL A 177 -10.81 0.65 -19.08
N PRO A 178 -9.46 0.66 -19.09
CA PRO A 178 -8.71 1.57 -18.24
C PRO A 178 -9.01 3.03 -18.56
N THR A 179 -9.17 3.82 -17.51
CA THR A 179 -9.38 5.28 -17.58
C THR A 179 -8.08 6.06 -17.51
N VAL A 180 -7.03 5.43 -17.00
CA VAL A 180 -5.66 5.95 -16.90
C VAL A 180 -4.82 5.54 -18.11
N CYS A 181 -3.77 6.31 -18.38
CA CYS A 181 -2.80 5.99 -19.43
C CYS A 181 -1.47 6.71 -19.18
N SER A 182 -0.38 6.13 -19.69
CA SER A 182 0.95 6.74 -19.70
C SER A 182 1.25 7.33 -21.09
N PRO A 183 1.51 8.64 -21.22
CA PRO A 183 1.96 9.25 -22.47
C PRO A 183 3.24 8.61 -22.99
N ASP A 184 3.27 8.34 -24.29
CA ASP A 184 4.44 7.88 -25.03
C ASP A 184 4.90 9.00 -25.98
N ALA A 185 5.97 9.68 -25.61
CA ALA A 185 6.55 10.78 -26.38
C ALA A 185 7.07 10.33 -27.76
N LYS A 186 7.41 9.05 -27.95
CA LYS A 186 7.92 8.52 -29.22
C LYS A 186 6.81 8.40 -30.26
N THR A 187 5.62 7.98 -29.85
CA THR A 187 4.47 7.80 -30.76
C THR A 187 3.46 8.94 -30.70
N GLY A 188 3.56 9.83 -29.71
CA GLY A 188 2.58 10.88 -29.43
C GLY A 188 1.23 10.35 -28.94
N ARG A 189 1.15 9.08 -28.56
CA ARG A 189 -0.06 8.42 -28.07
C ARG A 189 -0.02 8.26 -26.56
N CYS A 190 -1.18 8.04 -25.95
CA CYS A 190 -1.25 7.59 -24.56
C CYS A 190 -1.50 6.09 -24.53
N VAL A 191 -0.61 5.34 -23.89
CA VAL A 191 -0.74 3.88 -23.75
C VAL A 191 -1.53 3.59 -22.48
N LYS A 192 -2.70 2.99 -22.64
CA LYS A 192 -3.49 2.48 -21.51
C LYS A 192 -2.89 1.17 -21.02
N PRO A 193 -3.03 0.81 -19.73
CA PRO A 193 -2.80 -0.55 -19.30
C PRO A 193 -3.54 -1.55 -20.18
N PHE A 194 -2.98 -2.73 -20.44
CA PHE A 194 -3.62 -3.73 -21.30
C PHE A 194 -3.31 -5.16 -20.86
N HIS A 195 -4.22 -6.09 -21.15
CA HIS A 195 -3.96 -7.51 -20.88
C HIS A 195 -2.80 -7.99 -21.75
N SER A 196 -1.79 -8.56 -21.11
CA SER A 196 -0.65 -9.20 -21.77
C SER A 196 -0.76 -10.71 -21.59
N SER A 197 -0.71 -11.46 -22.68
CA SER A 197 -0.55 -12.93 -22.62
C SER A 197 0.93 -13.35 -22.65
N LYS A 198 1.86 -12.41 -22.52
CA LYS A 198 3.30 -12.69 -22.61
C LYS A 198 3.79 -13.21 -21.27
N ILE A 199 4.28 -14.45 -21.25
CA ILE A 199 4.91 -15.04 -20.05
C ILE A 199 6.40 -14.69 -19.90
N PHE A 200 6.96 -14.00 -20.91
CA PHE A 200 8.30 -13.41 -20.91
C PHE A 200 8.12 -11.95 -21.30
N GLU A 201 8.54 -11.06 -20.42
CA GLU A 201 8.39 -9.62 -20.59
C GLU A 201 9.75 -8.94 -20.54
N THR A 202 9.74 -7.67 -20.89
CA THR A 202 10.85 -6.75 -20.64
C THR A 202 10.47 -5.80 -19.50
N SER A 203 11.41 -5.55 -18.59
CA SER A 203 11.23 -4.58 -17.50
C SER A 203 11.48 -3.15 -17.98
N GLY A 204 11.04 -2.17 -17.18
CA GLY A 204 11.48 -0.79 -17.28
C GLY A 204 12.66 -0.51 -16.34
N PRO A 205 13.26 0.69 -16.41
CA PRO A 205 14.22 1.13 -15.40
C PRO A 205 13.49 1.34 -14.07
N HIS A 206 14.14 1.03 -12.94
CA HIS A 206 13.50 1.00 -11.62
C HIS A 206 14.40 1.63 -10.53
N GLY A 207 15.17 2.64 -10.93
CA GLY A 207 15.97 3.42 -10.00
C GLY A 207 15.26 4.60 -9.37
N PRO A 208 15.91 5.27 -8.40
CA PRO A 208 15.28 6.36 -7.68
C PRO A 208 14.90 7.55 -8.55
N LEU A 209 15.65 7.83 -9.64
CA LEU A 209 15.18 8.83 -10.61
C LEU A 209 13.99 8.33 -11.40
N ASP A 210 13.98 7.07 -11.77
CA ASP A 210 12.91 6.44 -12.53
C ASP A 210 11.62 6.47 -11.69
N THR A 211 11.67 6.20 -10.38
CA THR A 211 10.54 6.40 -9.45
C THR A 211 9.99 7.83 -9.53
N VAL A 212 10.87 8.84 -9.47
CA VAL A 212 10.45 10.26 -9.52
C VAL A 212 9.75 10.57 -10.85
N TYR A 213 10.28 10.05 -11.95
CA TYR A 213 9.72 10.30 -13.27
C TYR A 213 8.45 9.52 -13.53
N ASP A 214 8.34 8.27 -13.08
CA ASP A 214 7.15 7.43 -13.17
C ASP A 214 5.98 8.04 -12.39
N ILE A 215 6.24 8.46 -11.14
CA ILE A 215 5.27 9.15 -10.29
C ILE A 215 4.85 10.50 -10.90
N ASN A 216 5.79 11.20 -11.53
CA ASN A 216 5.57 12.45 -12.26
C ASN A 216 4.78 13.51 -11.46
N GLY A 217 5.16 13.72 -10.20
CA GLY A 217 4.46 14.66 -9.30
C GLY A 217 3.05 14.21 -8.92
N GLY A 218 2.82 12.90 -8.83
CA GLY A 218 1.56 12.27 -8.46
C GLY A 218 0.60 12.02 -9.62
N ARG A 219 1.05 12.24 -10.87
CA ARG A 219 0.25 11.94 -12.07
C ARG A 219 0.30 10.46 -12.49
N MET A 220 1.29 9.71 -12.01
CA MET A 220 1.46 8.27 -12.27
C MET A 220 1.42 7.95 -13.77
N ASN A 221 2.22 8.67 -14.56
CA ASN A 221 2.18 8.58 -16.03
C ASN A 221 3.54 8.78 -16.71
N GLY A 222 4.64 8.51 -15.99
CA GLY A 222 6.00 8.56 -16.55
C GLY A 222 6.49 7.26 -17.20
N PHE A 223 5.89 6.13 -16.85
CA PHE A 223 6.35 4.77 -17.16
C PHE A 223 6.76 4.54 -18.61
N MET A 224 5.88 4.86 -19.57
CA MET A 224 6.20 4.70 -21.00
C MET A 224 7.40 5.55 -21.44
N ASN A 225 7.57 6.75 -20.88
CA ASN A 225 8.68 7.62 -21.26
C ASN A 225 9.99 7.18 -20.61
N GLN A 226 9.95 6.68 -19.36
CA GLN A 226 11.13 6.09 -18.72
C GLN A 226 11.58 4.84 -19.47
N ALA A 227 10.64 3.94 -19.74
CA ALA A 227 10.88 2.73 -20.52
C ALA A 227 11.53 3.08 -21.88
N ASN A 228 10.91 3.95 -22.69
CA ASN A 228 11.48 4.41 -23.96
C ASN A 228 12.88 5.03 -23.85
N THR A 229 13.15 5.78 -22.77
CA THR A 229 14.46 6.42 -22.53
C THR A 229 15.54 5.40 -22.23
N ALA A 230 15.22 4.37 -21.44
CA ALA A 230 16.11 3.24 -21.19
C ALA A 230 16.44 2.50 -22.51
N PHE A 231 15.42 2.22 -23.34
CA PHE A 231 15.62 1.50 -24.61
C PHE A 231 16.37 2.28 -25.68
N ALA A 232 16.39 3.62 -25.66
CA ALA A 232 17.26 4.37 -26.56
C ALA A 232 18.77 4.10 -26.29
N ASN A 233 19.10 3.54 -25.12
CA ASN A 233 20.47 3.33 -24.65
C ASN A 233 20.95 1.87 -24.63
N CYS A 234 20.12 0.89 -25.03
CA CYS A 234 20.42 -0.55 -24.94
C CYS A 234 21.55 -1.05 -25.88
N ALA A 235 22.00 -0.24 -26.85
CA ALA A 235 23.03 -0.64 -27.82
C ALA A 235 24.48 -0.53 -27.27
N LYS A 236 24.67 -0.46 -25.95
CA LYS A 236 25.99 -0.29 -25.32
C LYS A 236 26.71 -1.65 -25.16
N PRO A 237 28.05 -1.70 -25.28
CA PRO A 237 28.81 -2.93 -25.00
C PRO A 237 28.56 -3.46 -23.59
N GLY A 238 28.35 -4.78 -23.44
CA GLY A 238 28.07 -5.43 -22.16
C GLY A 238 26.59 -5.48 -21.76
N ARG A 239 25.68 -5.07 -22.67
CA ARG A 239 24.22 -5.07 -22.50
C ARG A 239 23.54 -6.10 -23.43
N LEU A 240 22.30 -6.48 -23.13
CA LEU A 240 21.45 -7.36 -23.91
C LEU A 240 21.02 -6.68 -25.22
N PRO A 241 20.86 -7.44 -26.33
CA PRO A 241 20.47 -6.89 -27.63
C PRO A 241 19.14 -6.13 -27.63
N CYS A 242 19.12 -4.97 -28.30
CA CYS A 242 17.97 -4.06 -28.36
C CYS A 242 16.69 -4.61 -29.02
N ASP A 243 16.82 -5.67 -29.83
CA ASP A 243 15.73 -6.27 -30.60
C ASP A 243 14.80 -7.15 -29.75
N ARG A 244 15.15 -7.38 -28.49
CA ARG A 244 14.32 -8.14 -27.53
C ARG A 244 13.40 -7.27 -26.67
N PHE A 245 13.46 -5.94 -26.80
CA PHE A 245 12.72 -5.03 -25.92
C PHE A 245 11.40 -4.55 -26.51
N ASP A 246 10.35 -4.62 -25.70
CA ASP A 246 9.05 -4.02 -25.99
C ASP A 246 8.69 -3.06 -24.85
N ALA A 247 8.88 -1.76 -25.11
CA ALA A 247 8.61 -0.72 -24.13
C ALA A 247 7.17 -0.68 -23.64
N THR A 248 6.24 -1.32 -24.34
CA THR A 248 4.84 -1.39 -23.91
C THR A 248 4.59 -2.42 -22.83
N ASP A 249 5.54 -3.35 -22.58
CA ASP A 249 5.41 -4.37 -21.53
C ASP A 249 5.23 -3.75 -20.13
N VAL A 250 5.80 -2.56 -19.88
CA VAL A 250 5.61 -1.84 -18.61
C VAL A 250 4.15 -1.46 -18.34
N MET A 251 3.30 -1.44 -19.37
CA MET A 251 1.85 -1.18 -19.25
C MET A 251 1.02 -2.47 -19.30
N GLY A 252 1.65 -3.64 -19.38
CA GLY A 252 0.99 -4.94 -19.38
C GLY A 252 0.46 -5.31 -17.99
N TRP A 253 -0.72 -5.93 -17.95
CA TRP A 253 -1.24 -6.63 -16.77
C TRP A 253 -1.59 -8.08 -17.12
N HIS A 254 -1.52 -8.93 -16.10
CA HIS A 254 -1.85 -10.36 -16.11
C HIS A 254 -3.07 -10.61 -15.23
N ASP A 255 -3.78 -11.70 -15.50
CA ASP A 255 -4.82 -12.22 -14.61
C ASP A 255 -4.65 -13.72 -14.40
N ALA A 256 -5.66 -14.38 -13.85
CA ALA A 256 -5.61 -15.81 -13.59
C ALA A 256 -5.36 -16.66 -14.85
N ARG A 257 -5.43 -16.13 -16.08
CA ARG A 257 -5.00 -16.86 -17.29
C ARG A 257 -3.51 -17.17 -17.27
N GLU A 258 -2.67 -16.22 -16.85
CA GLU A 258 -1.22 -16.37 -16.80
C GLU A 258 -0.71 -16.70 -15.38
N ILE A 259 -1.36 -16.19 -14.34
CA ILE A 259 -0.98 -16.34 -12.92
C ILE A 259 -2.08 -16.99 -12.04
N PRO A 260 -2.67 -18.13 -12.45
CA PRO A 260 -3.80 -18.76 -11.76
C PRO A 260 -3.54 -19.11 -10.29
N ASN A 261 -2.33 -19.54 -9.91
CA ASN A 261 -2.03 -19.91 -8.53
C ASN A 261 -1.93 -18.68 -7.62
N TYR A 262 -1.35 -17.57 -8.09
CA TYR A 262 -1.30 -16.33 -7.31
C TYR A 262 -2.72 -15.81 -7.03
N TRP A 263 -3.58 -15.80 -8.04
CA TRP A 263 -5.00 -15.49 -7.85
C TRP A 263 -5.69 -16.50 -6.92
N LYS A 264 -5.33 -17.79 -7.01
CA LYS A 264 -5.90 -18.81 -6.12
C LYS A 264 -5.50 -18.62 -4.65
N TYR A 265 -4.28 -18.17 -4.39
CA TYR A 265 -3.85 -17.80 -3.04
C TYR A 265 -4.62 -16.58 -2.54
N ALA A 266 -4.76 -15.52 -3.35
CA ALA A 266 -5.57 -14.35 -3.00
C ALA A 266 -7.03 -14.71 -2.68
N GLU A 267 -7.66 -15.59 -3.47
CA GLU A 267 -9.03 -16.07 -3.24
C GLU A 267 -9.20 -16.82 -1.90
N ASN A 268 -8.15 -17.48 -1.42
CA ASN A 268 -8.23 -18.39 -0.28
C ASN A 268 -7.57 -17.85 0.98
N PHE A 269 -6.76 -16.80 0.87
CA PHE A 269 -6.02 -16.20 1.97
C PHE A 269 -6.16 -14.68 1.91
N VAL A 270 -5.08 -13.93 2.15
CA VAL A 270 -5.10 -12.48 2.18
C VAL A 270 -4.29 -11.91 1.01
N LEU A 271 -4.90 -11.00 0.26
CA LEU A 271 -4.22 -10.13 -0.70
C LEU A 271 -4.00 -8.76 -0.06
N GLN A 272 -2.81 -8.19 -0.17
CA GLN A 272 -2.47 -6.86 0.32
C GLN A 272 -2.45 -5.89 -0.85
N ASP A 273 -3.45 -5.01 -0.94
CA ASP A 273 -3.60 -4.12 -2.11
C ASP A 273 -2.99 -2.73 -1.93
N ASN A 274 -2.43 -2.46 -0.75
CA ASN A 274 -1.64 -1.26 -0.45
C ASN A 274 -0.28 -1.65 0.15
N MET A 275 0.34 -2.71 -0.39
CA MET A 275 1.72 -3.10 -0.10
C MET A 275 2.68 -2.30 -0.99
N PHE A 276 3.57 -1.53 -0.37
CA PHE A 276 4.57 -0.70 -1.03
C PHE A 276 5.98 -1.22 -0.79
N GLU A 277 6.87 -0.95 -1.73
CA GLU A 277 8.30 -1.03 -1.48
C GLU A 277 8.70 -0.24 -0.23
N SER A 278 9.52 -0.83 0.64
CA SER A 278 10.09 -0.09 1.77
C SER A 278 10.83 1.17 1.33
N VAL A 279 11.60 1.17 0.24
CA VAL A 279 12.34 2.33 -0.25
C VAL A 279 12.10 2.55 -1.75
N SER A 280 12.07 3.81 -2.19
CA SER A 280 11.75 4.19 -3.57
C SER A 280 12.92 3.92 -4.53
N SER A 281 13.21 2.65 -4.79
CA SER A 281 14.39 2.20 -5.53
C SER A 281 14.31 0.71 -5.86
N TRP A 282 15.32 0.25 -6.57
CA TRP A 282 15.58 -1.11 -6.98
C TRP A 282 15.99 -2.11 -5.87
N SER A 283 16.21 -3.35 -6.29
CA SER A 283 16.45 -4.56 -5.49
C SER A 283 17.45 -4.44 -4.34
N LEU A 284 18.66 -3.89 -4.52
CA LEU A 284 19.62 -3.88 -3.41
C LEU A 284 19.14 -3.03 -2.22
N PRO A 285 18.74 -1.76 -2.41
CA PRO A 285 18.12 -0.97 -1.35
C PRO A 285 16.91 -1.68 -0.70
N GLN A 286 16.10 -2.37 -1.50
CA GLN A 286 14.95 -3.13 -1.02
C GLN A 286 15.34 -4.32 -0.15
N HIS A 287 16.32 -5.12 -0.58
CA HIS A 287 16.83 -6.25 0.18
C HIS A 287 17.54 -5.82 1.48
N LEU A 288 18.25 -4.68 1.47
CA LEU A 288 18.84 -4.09 2.67
C LEU A 288 17.75 -3.64 3.65
N ALA A 289 16.72 -2.93 3.17
CA ALA A 289 15.59 -2.48 3.98
C ALA A 289 14.78 -3.66 4.53
N MET A 290 14.52 -4.70 3.73
CA MET A 290 13.78 -5.91 4.14
C MET A 290 14.36 -6.57 5.40
N VAL A 291 15.68 -6.53 5.59
CA VAL A 291 16.35 -7.19 6.73
C VAL A 291 16.76 -6.20 7.83
N SER A 292 16.57 -4.90 7.67
CA SER A 292 17.08 -3.91 8.64
C SER A 292 16.22 -2.66 8.85
N GLY A 293 15.08 -2.55 8.17
CA GLY A 293 14.19 -1.40 8.22
C GLY A 293 14.81 -0.13 7.64
N TRP A 294 16.01 -0.23 7.07
CA TRP A 294 16.79 0.92 6.64
C TRP A 294 17.80 0.57 5.54
N SER A 295 17.88 1.41 4.51
CA SER A 295 18.94 1.30 3.52
C SER A 295 19.87 2.50 3.58
N ALA A 296 21.15 2.24 3.80
CA ALA A 296 22.12 3.26 4.20
C ALA A 296 23.51 3.09 3.59
N LYS A 297 24.24 4.22 3.57
CA LYS A 297 25.67 4.27 3.27
C LYS A 297 26.44 4.83 4.46
N CYS A 298 27.55 4.19 4.81
CA CYS A 298 28.40 4.60 5.93
C CYS A 298 29.72 5.19 5.44
N SER A 299 30.03 6.40 5.90
CA SER A 299 31.23 7.14 5.51
C SER A 299 32.50 6.65 6.21
N ILE A 300 32.36 5.98 7.35
CA ILE A 300 33.45 5.40 8.14
C ILE A 300 33.21 3.89 8.27
N ARG A 301 34.28 3.11 8.12
CA ARG A 301 34.22 1.65 8.22
C ARG A 301 33.88 1.21 9.64
N ARG A 302 32.92 0.29 9.80
CA ARG A 302 32.48 -0.26 11.10
C ARG A 302 31.92 0.78 12.09
N ASP A 303 31.64 1.99 11.64
CA ASP A 303 31.04 3.03 12.49
C ASP A 303 29.58 3.24 12.09
N PRO A 304 28.62 2.70 12.84
CA PRO A 304 27.19 2.86 12.57
C PRO A 304 26.71 4.32 12.65
N ASN A 305 27.38 5.21 13.39
CA ASN A 305 26.99 6.62 13.49
C ASN A 305 27.39 7.43 12.25
N SER A 306 28.28 6.88 11.42
CA SER A 306 28.72 7.48 10.17
C SER A 306 27.77 7.21 9.00
N CYS A 307 26.72 6.43 9.25
CA CYS A 307 25.73 6.02 8.27
C CYS A 307 24.73 7.15 8.00
N VAL A 308 24.26 7.22 6.76
CA VAL A 308 23.17 8.11 6.36
C VAL A 308 22.30 7.37 5.37
N SER A 309 21.03 7.75 5.28
CA SER A 309 20.13 7.18 4.30
C SER A 309 20.67 7.42 2.90
N GLU A 310 20.66 6.37 2.10
CA GLU A 310 21.40 6.36 0.84
C GLU A 310 20.66 7.06 -0.30
N LEU A 311 19.32 6.99 -0.31
CA LEU A 311 18.44 7.52 -1.35
C LEU A 311 18.17 9.02 -1.19
N GLY A 312 18.07 9.51 0.05
CA GLY A 312 17.98 10.94 0.35
C GLY A 312 16.95 11.67 -0.54
N ASN A 313 17.34 12.78 -1.18
CA ASN A 313 16.52 13.38 -2.24
C ASN A 313 16.93 12.78 -3.59
N ALA A 314 16.14 11.86 -4.15
CA ALA A 314 16.41 11.15 -5.40
C ALA A 314 16.82 12.08 -6.57
N THR A 315 16.24 13.29 -6.66
CA THR A 315 16.60 14.28 -7.69
C THR A 315 18.04 14.81 -7.60
N SER A 316 18.68 14.68 -6.45
CA SER A 316 20.04 15.18 -6.17
C SER A 316 21.14 14.13 -6.34
N ILE A 317 20.79 12.83 -6.35
CA ILE A 317 21.79 11.75 -6.33
C ILE A 317 22.05 11.19 -7.73
N GLY A 318 21.04 11.18 -8.60
CA GLY A 318 21.10 10.55 -9.91
C GLY A 318 21.32 9.02 -9.86
N ASN A 319 21.05 8.31 -10.96
CA ASN A 319 21.24 6.83 -11.01
C ASN A 319 22.70 6.39 -10.85
N SER A 320 23.66 7.34 -10.83
CA SER A 320 25.10 7.09 -10.71
C SER A 320 25.68 7.39 -9.31
N GLY A 321 24.88 7.83 -8.34
CA GLY A 321 25.33 8.18 -6.98
C GLY A 321 24.98 7.17 -5.88
N LEU A 322 24.25 6.11 -6.22
CA LEU A 322 23.61 5.16 -5.31
C LEU A 322 24.30 3.81 -5.35
N LEU A 323 25.13 3.45 -4.35
CA LEU A 323 25.85 2.16 -4.21
C LEU A 323 26.62 1.64 -5.46
N THR A 324 26.54 2.32 -6.59
CA THR A 324 27.25 2.07 -7.83
C THR A 324 28.73 2.21 -7.53
N GLY A 325 29.18 3.20 -6.75
CA GLY A 325 30.58 3.31 -6.30
C GLY A 325 31.03 2.17 -5.37
N TRP A 326 30.10 1.58 -4.63
CA TRP A 326 30.33 0.44 -3.74
C TRP A 326 30.53 -0.84 -4.54
N ILE A 327 29.69 -1.11 -5.54
CA ILE A 327 29.79 -2.32 -6.35
C ILE A 327 30.68 -2.12 -7.59
N ARG A 328 31.00 -0.88 -8.04
CA ARG A 328 31.92 -0.55 -9.17
C ARG A 328 33.41 -0.75 -8.87
N GLY A 329 33.75 -1.73 -8.05
CA GLY A 329 35.09 -2.32 -8.09
C GLY A 329 35.28 -3.05 -9.42
N ASN A 330 35.79 -2.36 -10.45
CA ASN A 330 36.39 -2.98 -11.64
C ASN A 330 37.79 -3.55 -11.31
N THR A 331 38.01 -3.96 -10.05
CA THR A 331 39.22 -4.60 -9.57
C THR A 331 38.85 -5.90 -8.87
N PRO A 332 39.68 -6.97 -8.92
CA PRO A 332 39.38 -8.28 -8.35
C PRO A 332 39.26 -8.33 -6.82
N LYS A 333 39.29 -7.19 -6.13
CA LYS A 333 39.03 -7.10 -4.70
C LYS A 333 37.58 -6.71 -4.51
N ALA A 334 36.77 -7.66 -4.03
CA ALA A 334 35.40 -7.41 -3.60
C ALA A 334 35.35 -6.13 -2.75
N PRO A 335 34.39 -5.23 -2.99
CA PRO A 335 34.26 -4.04 -2.17
C PRO A 335 34.06 -4.45 -0.71
N ASP A 336 34.87 -3.86 0.17
CA ASP A 336 34.97 -4.20 1.59
C ASP A 336 33.64 -3.90 2.30
N PRO A 337 32.85 -4.88 2.77
CA PRO A 337 31.48 -4.63 3.18
C PRO A 337 31.33 -3.87 4.50
N ASN A 338 30.39 -2.92 4.54
CA ASN A 338 30.32 -1.79 5.47
C ASN A 338 28.86 -1.42 5.72
N ALA A 339 27.98 -2.42 5.71
CA ALA A 339 26.72 -2.27 6.39
C ALA A 339 26.99 -2.30 7.90
N ALA A 340 27.27 -1.12 8.44
CA ALA A 340 27.66 -0.94 9.84
C ALA A 340 26.45 -0.78 10.77
N TRP A 341 25.31 -0.31 10.25
CA TRP A 341 24.05 -0.20 10.96
C TRP A 341 23.49 -1.57 11.35
N THR A 342 22.51 -1.57 12.25
CA THR A 342 21.95 -2.79 12.83
C THR A 342 20.90 -3.42 11.90
N ASP A 343 20.99 -4.72 11.65
CA ASP A 343 19.94 -5.51 10.99
C ASP A 343 19.15 -6.35 12.00
N ILE A 344 17.99 -6.86 11.59
CA ILE A 344 17.08 -7.60 12.48
C ILE A 344 17.71 -8.86 13.08
N THR A 345 18.68 -9.49 12.39
CA THR A 345 19.32 -10.72 12.88
C THR A 345 20.13 -10.49 14.16
N TYR A 346 20.52 -9.25 14.45
CA TYR A 346 21.09 -8.85 15.73
C TYR A 346 20.11 -9.08 16.89
N LEU A 347 18.86 -8.64 16.74
CA LEU A 347 17.83 -8.84 17.76
C LEU A 347 17.40 -10.31 17.86
N LEU A 348 17.29 -10.99 16.72
CA LEU A 348 17.03 -12.44 16.69
C LEU A 348 18.11 -13.20 17.47
N GLN A 349 19.40 -12.89 17.24
CA GLN A 349 20.51 -13.49 17.97
C GLN A 349 20.43 -13.22 19.48
N LYS A 350 20.20 -11.96 19.86
CA LYS A 350 20.11 -11.53 21.26
C LYS A 350 19.00 -12.27 22.01
N ASN A 351 17.90 -12.55 21.34
CA ASN A 351 16.74 -13.25 21.88
C ASN A 351 16.73 -14.77 21.57
N LYS A 352 17.82 -15.31 20.99
CA LYS A 352 17.97 -16.74 20.66
C LYS A 352 16.89 -17.27 19.71
N VAL A 353 16.37 -16.40 18.84
CA VAL A 353 15.42 -16.75 17.79
C VAL A 353 16.19 -17.30 16.60
N SER A 354 15.82 -18.50 16.14
CA SER A 354 16.48 -19.16 15.02
C SER A 354 16.09 -18.50 13.70
N TRP A 355 17.04 -18.34 12.78
CA TRP A 355 16.77 -17.79 11.45
C TRP A 355 17.62 -18.42 10.36
N GLY A 356 17.13 -18.37 9.13
CA GLY A 356 17.82 -18.82 7.93
C GLY A 356 17.53 -17.94 6.72
N TYR A 357 18.53 -17.72 5.87
CA TYR A 357 18.40 -16.98 4.61
C TYR A 357 18.82 -17.91 3.46
N TYR A 358 17.87 -18.27 2.61
CA TYR A 358 18.01 -19.37 1.67
C TYR A 358 18.10 -18.86 0.25
N VAL A 359 19.27 -19.01 -0.37
CA VAL A 359 19.56 -18.47 -1.70
C VAL A 359 19.61 -19.62 -2.70
N ALA A 360 18.84 -19.52 -3.79
CA ALA A 360 18.94 -20.46 -4.89
C ALA A 360 20.25 -20.28 -5.66
N GLU A 361 20.82 -21.40 -6.12
CA GLU A 361 22.03 -21.37 -6.95
C GLU A 361 21.64 -21.12 -8.40
N GLY A 362 22.29 -20.15 -9.03
CA GLY A 362 21.99 -19.77 -10.40
C GLY A 362 22.69 -18.47 -10.78
N ASP A 363 21.92 -17.57 -11.38
CA ASP A 363 22.38 -16.26 -11.84
C ASP A 363 21.61 -15.14 -11.10
N GLU A 364 22.26 -14.00 -10.85
CA GLU A 364 21.68 -12.72 -10.40
C GLU A 364 21.68 -11.80 -11.64
N PRO A 365 20.51 -11.27 -12.05
CA PRO A 365 20.35 -10.52 -13.30
C PRO A 365 20.83 -9.07 -13.21
N ASP A 366 20.89 -8.53 -11.99
CA ASP A 366 20.91 -7.09 -11.81
C ASP A 366 22.23 -6.47 -12.15
N CYS A 367 22.14 -5.39 -12.91
CA CYS A 367 23.28 -4.55 -13.12
C CYS A 367 23.59 -3.78 -11.86
N ARG A 368 24.89 -3.54 -11.66
CA ARG A 368 25.40 -2.64 -10.62
C ARG A 368 24.92 -1.19 -10.76
N ASP A 369 24.17 -0.89 -11.83
CA ASP A 369 23.53 0.38 -12.14
C ASP A 369 22.05 0.23 -12.47
N ASP A 370 21.39 -0.81 -11.94
CA ASP A 370 19.93 -0.84 -11.86
C ASP A 370 19.25 -0.87 -13.23
N ALA A 371 19.84 -1.67 -14.10
CA ALA A 371 19.26 -1.99 -15.39
C ALA A 371 19.07 -3.50 -15.43
N ALA A 372 18.02 -3.95 -16.10
CA ALA A 372 17.74 -5.37 -16.28
C ALA A 372 18.47 -5.99 -17.48
N ASP A 373 19.42 -5.26 -18.06
CA ASP A 373 19.94 -5.52 -19.40
C ASP A 373 21.43 -5.86 -19.46
N CYS A 374 22.12 -6.16 -18.36
CA CYS A 374 23.53 -6.61 -18.41
C CYS A 374 23.66 -8.13 -18.41
N LEU A 375 24.91 -8.59 -18.53
CA LEU A 375 25.24 -10.00 -18.42
C LEU A 375 25.06 -10.48 -16.97
N PRO A 376 24.33 -11.58 -16.73
CA PRO A 376 24.10 -12.11 -15.40
C PRO A 376 25.40 -12.51 -14.69
N HIS A 377 25.38 -12.39 -13.37
CA HIS A 377 26.46 -12.84 -12.49
C HIS A 377 26.06 -14.12 -11.76
N ARG A 378 26.99 -15.07 -11.60
CA ARG A 378 26.70 -16.30 -10.85
C ARG A 378 26.47 -16.00 -9.37
N GLN A 379 25.36 -16.51 -8.83
CA GLN A 379 25.03 -16.40 -7.42
C GLN A 379 24.84 -17.76 -6.74
N ASN A 380 25.10 -17.77 -5.44
CA ASN A 380 24.72 -18.82 -4.50
C ASN A 380 24.81 -18.27 -3.07
N HIS A 381 24.45 -19.09 -2.08
CA HIS A 381 24.50 -18.71 -0.65
C HIS A 381 25.86 -18.15 -0.16
N ARG A 382 26.97 -18.44 -0.84
CA ARG A 382 28.32 -17.94 -0.51
C ARG A 382 28.73 -16.70 -1.29
N THR A 383 27.90 -16.23 -2.20
CA THR A 383 28.13 -15.02 -3.00
C THR A 383 27.31 -13.89 -2.39
N PRO A 384 27.90 -12.99 -1.58
CA PRO A 384 27.22 -11.77 -1.17
C PRO A 384 26.91 -10.92 -2.40
N GLY A 385 25.68 -10.44 -2.48
CA GLY A 385 25.17 -9.76 -3.68
C GLY A 385 23.98 -8.87 -3.36
N ILE A 386 23.28 -8.46 -4.41
CA ILE A 386 22.06 -7.65 -4.35
C ILE A 386 20.98 -8.45 -3.63
N TRP A 387 20.79 -9.71 -4.06
CA TRP A 387 19.77 -10.60 -3.49
C TRP A 387 20.26 -11.37 -2.25
N ASN A 388 21.54 -11.20 -1.88
CA ASN A 388 22.15 -11.80 -0.69
C ASN A 388 22.93 -10.74 0.13
N PRO A 389 22.23 -9.80 0.79
CA PRO A 389 22.85 -8.66 1.45
C PRO A 389 23.36 -8.97 2.87
N LEU A 390 22.80 -9.98 3.56
CA LEU A 390 23.12 -10.26 4.98
C LEU A 390 24.63 -10.45 5.24
N PRO A 391 25.40 -11.13 4.37
CA PRO A 391 26.84 -11.21 4.54
C PRO A 391 27.57 -9.86 4.49
N TYR A 392 26.94 -8.76 4.08
CA TYR A 392 27.53 -7.41 4.12
C TYR A 392 27.49 -6.76 5.51
N PHE A 393 26.60 -7.20 6.38
CA PHE A 393 26.39 -6.63 7.70
C PHE A 393 27.46 -7.07 8.71
N TRP A 394 28.00 -6.10 9.47
CA TRP A 394 29.03 -6.39 10.47
C TRP A 394 28.48 -7.17 11.66
N THR A 395 27.27 -6.87 12.11
CA THR A 395 26.46 -7.68 13.06
C THR A 395 26.49 -9.18 12.70
N VAL A 396 26.10 -9.53 11.47
CA VAL A 396 26.05 -10.93 11.00
C VAL A 396 27.42 -11.60 11.06
N ARG A 397 28.49 -10.89 10.68
CA ARG A 397 29.86 -11.43 10.70
C ARG A 397 30.44 -11.55 12.09
N ASP A 398 30.36 -10.49 12.88
CA ASP A 398 30.96 -10.40 14.21
C ASP A 398 30.23 -11.36 15.19
N ASN A 399 28.95 -11.63 14.95
CA ASN A 399 28.17 -12.65 15.68
C ASN A 399 28.32 -14.07 15.12
N ASN A 400 29.15 -14.28 14.09
CA ASN A 400 29.39 -15.57 13.44
C ASN A 400 28.10 -16.22 12.88
N GLN A 401 27.20 -15.41 12.30
CA GLN A 401 25.91 -15.86 11.76
C GLN A 401 25.91 -16.03 10.23
N VAL A 402 27.03 -15.82 9.54
CA VAL A 402 27.12 -16.01 8.08
C VAL A 402 26.72 -17.43 7.65
N GLY A 403 26.91 -18.44 8.52
CA GLY A 403 26.48 -19.82 8.27
C GLY A 403 24.96 -20.04 8.22
N ASN A 404 24.16 -19.05 8.64
CA ASN A 404 22.70 -19.07 8.51
C ASN A 404 22.25 -18.71 7.09
N VAL A 405 23.16 -18.21 6.24
CA VAL A 405 22.93 -18.08 4.80
C VAL A 405 23.22 -19.43 4.14
N GLN A 406 22.17 -20.06 3.61
CA GLN A 406 22.17 -21.47 3.23
C GLN A 406 21.70 -21.67 1.78
N PRO A 407 22.05 -22.80 1.14
CA PRO A 407 21.47 -23.13 -0.15
C PRO A 407 19.96 -23.37 -0.04
N HIS A 408 19.22 -22.99 -1.06
CA HIS A 408 17.77 -23.22 -1.18
C HIS A 408 17.33 -24.69 -0.92
N THR A 409 18.18 -25.67 -1.25
CA THR A 409 17.88 -27.10 -1.00
C THR A 409 17.78 -27.44 0.50
N ASN A 410 18.45 -26.69 1.38
CA ASN A 410 18.30 -26.86 2.83
C ASN A 410 16.91 -26.44 3.30
N PHE A 411 16.36 -25.35 2.78
CA PHE A 411 15.00 -24.92 3.09
C PHE A 411 13.99 -26.03 2.79
N LEU A 412 14.06 -26.59 1.58
CA LEU A 412 13.16 -27.68 1.17
C LEU A 412 13.32 -28.93 2.04
N THR A 413 14.53 -29.20 2.52
CA THR A 413 14.80 -30.33 3.42
C THR A 413 14.21 -30.07 4.81
N GLN A 414 14.39 -28.87 5.34
CA GLN A 414 13.91 -28.47 6.65
C GLN A 414 12.38 -28.39 6.72
N ALA A 415 11.74 -27.80 5.70
CA ALA A 415 10.29 -27.76 5.56
C ALA A 415 9.66 -29.16 5.55
N LYS A 416 10.26 -30.12 4.84
CA LYS A 416 9.80 -31.52 4.83
C LYS A 416 10.00 -32.23 6.17
N ALA A 417 11.03 -31.84 6.92
CA ALA A 417 11.43 -32.50 8.15
C ALA A 417 10.78 -31.92 9.41
N GLY A 418 10.10 -30.77 9.33
CA GLY A 418 9.55 -30.09 10.51
C GLY A 418 10.64 -29.42 11.35
N THR A 419 11.57 -28.76 10.66
CA THR A 419 12.78 -28.17 11.28
C THR A 419 13.07 -26.80 10.69
N LEU A 420 12.04 -26.09 10.22
CA LEU A 420 12.20 -24.71 9.78
C LEU A 420 12.71 -23.84 10.94
N PRO A 421 13.58 -22.85 10.68
CA PRO A 421 13.87 -21.85 11.68
C PRO A 421 12.63 -20.99 11.93
N SER A 422 12.66 -20.21 13.00
CA SER A 422 11.57 -19.30 13.36
C SER A 422 11.37 -18.21 12.31
N VAL A 423 12.45 -17.72 11.69
CA VAL A 423 12.39 -16.76 10.59
C VAL A 423 13.17 -17.26 9.38
N SER A 424 12.52 -17.35 8.22
CA SER A 424 13.13 -17.78 6.96
C SER A 424 12.94 -16.73 5.88
N TRP A 425 14.00 -16.35 5.18
CA TRP A 425 13.90 -15.63 3.90
C TRP A 425 14.27 -16.60 2.76
N VAL A 426 13.45 -16.68 1.73
CA VAL A 426 13.64 -17.57 0.58
C VAL A 426 13.77 -16.73 -0.68
N ILE A 427 14.95 -16.79 -1.29
CA ILE A 427 15.36 -15.94 -2.40
C ILE A 427 15.64 -16.80 -3.64
N PRO A 428 14.95 -16.54 -4.76
CA PRO A 428 15.12 -17.26 -6.02
C PRO A 428 16.44 -16.92 -6.70
N ASP A 429 16.76 -17.66 -7.76
CA ASP A 429 17.75 -17.26 -8.76
C ASP A 429 17.01 -16.68 -9.97
N GLN A 430 17.76 -16.14 -10.93
CA GLN A 430 17.18 -15.45 -12.07
C GLN A 430 16.17 -16.28 -12.86
N ALA A 431 16.35 -17.59 -12.97
CA ALA A 431 15.42 -18.42 -13.74
C ALA A 431 14.01 -18.50 -13.11
N HIS A 432 13.90 -18.23 -11.81
CA HIS A 432 12.68 -18.44 -11.01
C HIS A 432 12.18 -17.17 -10.30
N SER A 433 12.88 -16.05 -10.41
CA SER A 433 12.57 -14.82 -9.69
C SER A 433 11.43 -13.98 -10.30
N GLU A 434 11.06 -14.27 -11.56
CA GLU A 434 10.17 -13.47 -12.40
C GLU A 434 10.73 -12.11 -12.83
N HIS A 435 11.92 -11.73 -12.34
CA HIS A 435 12.69 -10.62 -12.87
C HIS A 435 12.89 -10.84 -14.38
N PRO A 436 12.42 -9.94 -15.26
CA PRO A 436 12.66 -10.04 -16.70
C PRO A 436 14.13 -10.30 -17.08
N PRO A 437 14.45 -11.22 -17.99
CA PRO A 437 13.57 -11.96 -18.88
C PRO A 437 13.12 -13.33 -18.31
N ALA A 438 13.10 -13.52 -17.00
CA ALA A 438 12.61 -14.76 -16.39
C ALA A 438 11.14 -15.02 -16.73
N SER A 439 10.75 -16.30 -16.73
CA SER A 439 9.37 -16.69 -17.03
C SER A 439 8.46 -16.41 -15.83
N ILE A 440 7.33 -15.75 -16.06
CA ILE A 440 6.26 -15.59 -15.07
C ILE A 440 5.73 -16.97 -14.64
N THR A 441 5.48 -17.86 -15.60
CA THR A 441 5.03 -19.23 -15.29
C THR A 441 6.08 -20.00 -14.51
N GLY A 442 7.37 -19.81 -14.82
CA GLY A 442 8.48 -20.44 -14.11
C GLY A 442 8.57 -20.01 -12.64
N GLY A 443 8.46 -18.71 -12.37
CA GLY A 443 8.48 -18.19 -11.00
C GLY A 443 7.25 -18.58 -10.18
N GLN A 444 6.06 -18.47 -10.76
CA GLN A 444 4.83 -18.99 -10.12
C GLN A 444 4.94 -20.48 -9.79
N ALA A 445 5.52 -21.29 -10.67
CA ALA A 445 5.74 -22.71 -10.41
C ALA A 445 6.72 -22.94 -9.25
N TYR A 446 7.80 -22.15 -9.18
CA TYR A 446 8.77 -22.16 -8.10
C TYR A 446 8.14 -21.79 -6.75
N VAL A 447 7.43 -20.66 -6.68
CA VAL A 447 6.71 -20.21 -5.48
C VAL A 447 5.68 -21.24 -5.05
N THR A 448 4.92 -21.80 -5.99
CA THR A 448 3.95 -22.87 -5.69
C THR A 448 4.64 -24.12 -5.13
N ALA A 449 5.82 -24.49 -5.64
CA ALA A 449 6.57 -25.63 -5.13
C ALA A 449 7.06 -25.40 -3.69
N ILE A 450 7.50 -24.20 -3.36
CA ILE A 450 7.89 -23.80 -2.00
C ILE A 450 6.70 -23.88 -1.06
N ILE A 451 5.60 -23.18 -1.39
CA ILE A 451 4.40 -23.13 -0.54
C ILE A 451 3.85 -24.54 -0.33
N ASN A 452 3.74 -25.35 -1.38
CA ASN A 452 3.34 -26.76 -1.27
C ASN A 452 4.26 -27.58 -0.36
N THR A 453 5.57 -27.28 -0.35
CA THR A 453 6.53 -28.01 0.49
C THR A 453 6.30 -27.68 1.96
N ILE A 454 6.05 -26.40 2.29
CA ILE A 454 5.71 -25.95 3.64
C ILE A 454 4.36 -26.56 4.06
N MET A 455 3.34 -26.44 3.22
CA MET A 455 1.98 -26.95 3.45
C MET A 455 1.91 -28.47 3.64
N LYS A 456 2.84 -29.23 3.06
CA LYS A 456 2.96 -30.69 3.28
C LYS A 456 3.82 -31.03 4.50
N GLY A 457 4.57 -30.06 5.00
CA GLY A 457 5.50 -30.21 6.10
C GLY A 457 4.79 -30.27 7.46
N PRO A 458 5.49 -30.72 8.51
CA PRO A 458 4.93 -30.78 9.86
C PRO A 458 4.61 -29.41 10.46
N ASP A 459 5.31 -28.37 10.00
CA ASP A 459 5.27 -27.02 10.59
C ASP A 459 4.13 -26.15 10.02
N TRP A 460 3.30 -26.67 9.10
CA TRP A 460 2.26 -25.88 8.42
C TRP A 460 1.31 -25.20 9.40
N ASP A 461 0.87 -25.91 10.44
CA ASP A 461 -0.14 -25.43 11.41
C ASP A 461 0.31 -24.24 12.26
N THR A 462 1.61 -23.91 12.23
CA THR A 462 2.24 -22.82 12.97
C THR A 462 3.00 -21.84 12.07
N THR A 463 2.83 -21.93 10.74
CA THR A 463 3.57 -21.10 9.77
C THR A 463 2.75 -19.91 9.27
N ALA A 464 3.38 -18.73 9.19
CA ALA A 464 2.93 -17.62 8.37
C ALA A 464 3.88 -17.43 7.18
N ILE A 465 3.34 -17.47 5.96
CA ILE A 465 4.08 -17.20 4.73
C ILE A 465 3.71 -15.80 4.23
N PHE A 466 4.72 -14.97 4.02
CA PHE A 466 4.59 -13.70 3.33
C PHE A 466 5.24 -13.82 1.95
N LEU A 467 4.43 -13.71 0.90
CA LEU A 467 4.91 -13.68 -0.48
C LEU A 467 4.82 -12.24 -0.98
N SER A 468 5.95 -11.70 -1.44
CA SER A 468 6.04 -10.35 -1.98
C SER A 468 7.05 -10.28 -3.11
N TRP A 469 7.03 -9.17 -3.84
CA TRP A 469 8.10 -8.77 -4.74
C TRP A 469 8.90 -7.65 -4.08
N ASP A 470 10.17 -7.54 -4.45
CA ASP A 470 11.12 -6.58 -3.90
C ASP A 470 10.80 -5.15 -4.39
N ASP A 471 10.67 -4.93 -5.70
CA ASP A 471 10.41 -3.65 -6.38
C ASP A 471 9.46 -3.78 -7.58
N TRP A 472 9.05 -2.64 -8.15
CA TRP A 472 8.08 -2.55 -9.24
C TRP A 472 8.61 -2.92 -10.63
N GLY A 473 9.93 -3.01 -10.83
CA GLY A 473 10.55 -3.40 -12.10
C GLY A 473 10.33 -2.45 -13.27
N GLY A 474 9.92 -1.21 -13.00
CA GLY A 474 9.50 -0.26 -14.03
C GLY A 474 8.07 -0.47 -14.52
N PHE A 475 7.33 -1.46 -13.97
CA PHE A 475 5.97 -1.77 -14.37
C PHE A 475 4.94 -0.79 -13.78
N TYR A 476 3.89 -0.53 -14.53
CA TYR A 476 2.87 0.45 -14.20
C TYR A 476 2.18 0.13 -12.87
N ASP A 477 2.04 1.14 -12.01
CA ASP A 477 1.06 1.17 -10.93
C ASP A 477 0.39 2.54 -10.87
N HIS A 478 -0.90 2.58 -10.56
CA HIS A 478 -1.68 3.80 -10.56
C HIS A 478 -1.66 4.57 -9.22
N VAL A 479 -1.17 3.98 -8.13
CA VAL A 479 -1.24 4.58 -6.79
C VAL A 479 0.03 5.37 -6.48
N VAL A 480 -0.16 6.61 -6.05
CA VAL A 480 0.94 7.45 -5.56
C VAL A 480 1.43 6.91 -4.22
N PRO A 481 2.72 6.55 -4.09
CA PRO A 481 3.28 6.08 -2.82
C PRO A 481 3.14 7.11 -1.69
N PRO A 482 2.80 6.68 -0.45
CA PRO A 482 2.87 7.57 0.70
C PRO A 482 4.32 7.89 1.04
N ARG A 483 4.53 9.06 1.64
CA ARG A 483 5.84 9.46 2.15
C ARG A 483 5.93 9.23 3.65
N VAL A 484 6.72 8.25 4.06
CA VAL A 484 6.94 7.91 5.48
C VAL A 484 8.08 8.71 6.11
N ASP A 485 9.15 8.98 5.35
CA ASP A 485 10.30 9.75 5.79
C ASP A 485 11.05 10.35 4.59
N GLN A 486 12.38 10.53 4.69
CA GLN A 486 13.19 11.09 3.62
C GLN A 486 13.32 10.18 2.40
N ASP A 487 13.42 8.86 2.61
CA ASP A 487 13.51 7.88 1.51
C ASP A 487 12.11 7.52 0.99
N GLY A 488 11.06 7.70 1.82
CA GLY A 488 9.68 7.41 1.44
C GLY A 488 9.43 5.92 1.20
N TYR A 489 8.19 5.57 0.83
CA TYR A 489 7.91 4.27 0.22
C TYR A 489 8.04 4.37 -1.30
N GLY A 490 8.39 3.25 -1.93
CA GLY A 490 8.41 3.11 -3.38
C GLY A 490 7.04 2.70 -3.93
N LEU A 491 6.99 2.21 -5.16
CA LEU A 491 5.73 1.85 -5.81
C LEU A 491 5.09 0.62 -5.15
N ARG A 492 3.81 0.37 -5.44
CA ARG A 492 3.14 -0.81 -4.92
C ARG A 492 3.68 -2.05 -5.58
N VAL A 493 3.94 -3.07 -4.76
CA VAL A 493 4.32 -4.42 -5.15
C VAL A 493 3.23 -5.39 -4.69
N PRO A 494 3.07 -6.56 -5.32
CA PRO A 494 2.12 -7.53 -4.81
C PRO A 494 2.53 -8.05 -3.44
N GLY A 495 1.54 -8.31 -2.58
CA GLY A 495 1.73 -8.87 -1.25
C GLY A 495 0.63 -9.86 -0.89
N LEU A 496 0.99 -11.01 -0.33
CA LEU A 496 0.08 -12.07 0.08
C LEU A 496 0.46 -12.59 1.47
N VAL A 497 -0.54 -12.80 2.33
CA VAL A 497 -0.39 -13.54 3.60
C VAL A 497 -1.04 -14.90 3.45
N ILE A 498 -0.26 -15.98 3.62
CA ILE A 498 -0.72 -17.36 3.49
C ILE A 498 -0.40 -18.09 4.79
N SER A 499 -1.44 -18.54 5.50
CA SER A 499 -1.31 -19.20 6.79
C SER A 499 -2.56 -20.02 7.12
N PRO A 500 -2.47 -21.08 7.94
CA PRO A 500 -3.64 -21.70 8.56
C PRO A 500 -4.51 -20.72 9.34
N TYR A 501 -3.97 -19.57 9.79
CA TYR A 501 -4.69 -18.53 10.52
C TYR A 501 -5.02 -17.29 9.69
N ALA A 502 -4.59 -17.23 8.42
CA ALA A 502 -4.90 -16.09 7.56
C ALA A 502 -6.41 -16.05 7.24
N LYS A 503 -6.98 -14.84 7.26
CA LYS A 503 -8.37 -14.59 6.86
C LYS A 503 -8.58 -15.09 5.42
N ARG A 504 -9.75 -15.66 5.14
CA ARG A 504 -10.05 -16.27 3.83
C ARG A 504 -10.62 -15.24 2.86
N GLY A 505 -10.00 -15.11 1.69
CA GLY A 505 -10.48 -14.24 0.61
C GLY A 505 -10.55 -12.78 1.03
N PHE A 506 -9.67 -12.37 1.94
CA PHE A 506 -9.65 -11.04 2.51
C PHE A 506 -8.70 -10.15 1.72
N ILE A 507 -9.09 -8.90 1.48
CA ILE A 507 -8.22 -7.90 0.89
C ILE A 507 -7.85 -6.93 2.00
N ASP A 508 -6.56 -6.91 2.34
CA ASP A 508 -5.99 -6.00 3.32
C ASP A 508 -5.69 -4.67 2.64
N HIS A 509 -6.43 -3.64 3.08
CA HIS A 509 -6.34 -2.28 2.57
C HIS A 509 -5.43 -1.37 3.41
N GLN A 510 -4.80 -1.90 4.45
CA GLN A 510 -3.83 -1.15 5.24
C GLN A 510 -2.66 -0.68 4.37
N ILE A 511 -2.05 0.45 4.72
CA ILE A 511 -0.79 0.86 4.11
C ILE A 511 0.31 -0.02 4.70
N LEU A 512 0.88 -0.89 3.87
CA LEU A 512 1.89 -1.86 4.25
C LEU A 512 3.18 -1.60 3.46
N SER A 513 4.29 -2.03 4.03
CA SER A 513 5.58 -2.17 3.34
C SER A 513 6.29 -3.39 3.90
N HIS A 514 7.48 -3.73 3.39
CA HIS A 514 8.29 -4.81 3.99
C HIS A 514 8.68 -4.50 5.44
N ASP A 515 8.58 -3.24 5.89
CA ASP A 515 8.72 -2.86 7.30
C ASP A 515 7.62 -3.49 8.17
N ALA A 516 6.43 -3.76 7.61
CA ALA A 516 5.38 -4.50 8.32
C ALA A 516 5.76 -5.95 8.57
N TYR A 517 6.61 -6.54 7.71
CA TYR A 517 7.09 -7.91 7.87
C TYR A 517 8.12 -7.98 9.00
N LEU A 518 9.01 -6.97 9.09
CA LEU A 518 9.91 -6.78 10.22
C LEU A 518 9.14 -6.58 11.52
N LYS A 519 8.18 -5.67 11.53
CA LYS A 519 7.30 -5.43 12.68
C LYS A 519 6.62 -6.71 13.16
N PHE A 520 6.11 -7.52 12.24
CA PHE A 520 5.46 -8.80 12.58
C PHE A 520 6.45 -9.81 13.18
N ILE A 521 7.69 -9.91 12.65
CA ILE A 521 8.76 -10.72 13.26
C ILE A 521 9.04 -10.26 14.70
N GLU A 522 9.12 -8.96 14.92
CA GLU A 522 9.38 -8.36 16.22
C GLU A 522 8.24 -8.61 17.21
N ASP A 523 6.99 -8.49 16.76
CA ASP A 523 5.81 -8.73 17.58
C ASP A 523 5.69 -10.21 17.99
N VAL A 524 5.94 -11.13 17.06
CA VAL A 524 5.85 -12.58 17.32
C VAL A 524 7.02 -13.09 18.18
N PHE A 525 8.26 -12.75 17.82
CA PHE A 525 9.44 -13.42 18.41
C PHE A 525 10.25 -12.56 19.38
N LEU A 526 10.04 -11.24 19.38
CA LEU A 526 10.86 -10.29 20.15
C LEU A 526 10.03 -9.52 21.19
N GLY A 527 8.77 -9.92 21.42
CA GLY A 527 7.87 -9.28 22.38
C GLY A 527 7.57 -7.82 22.01
N GLY A 528 7.57 -7.49 20.71
CA GLY A 528 7.37 -6.14 20.19
C GLY A 528 8.60 -5.24 20.30
N GLN A 529 9.78 -5.79 20.61
CA GLN A 529 11.03 -5.02 20.57
C GLN A 529 11.37 -4.64 19.12
N ARG A 530 11.37 -3.34 18.84
CA ARG A 530 11.77 -2.80 17.53
C ARG A 530 13.27 -2.76 17.33
N LEU A 531 13.68 -2.77 16.07
CA LEU A 531 15.01 -2.41 15.61
C LEU A 531 15.27 -0.90 15.77
N ASP A 532 15.32 -0.47 17.03
CA ASP A 532 15.44 0.92 17.46
C ASP A 532 16.80 1.17 18.14
N PRO A 533 17.67 2.00 17.57
CA PRO A 533 18.98 2.34 18.15
C PRO A 533 18.95 2.90 19.57
N ALA A 534 17.80 3.45 20.00
CA ALA A 534 17.62 3.96 21.35
C ALA A 534 17.44 2.82 22.38
N THR A 535 17.04 1.62 21.94
CA THR A 535 16.64 0.53 22.85
C THR A 535 17.29 -0.83 22.56
N ASP A 536 17.77 -1.08 21.34
CA ASP A 536 18.36 -2.36 20.93
C ASP A 536 19.74 -2.63 21.57
N GLY A 537 20.43 -1.56 21.98
CA GLY A 537 21.79 -1.59 22.57
C GLY A 537 22.91 -1.43 21.54
N ARG A 538 22.60 -1.10 20.28
CA ARG A 538 23.55 -0.84 19.20
C ARG A 538 23.16 0.46 18.47
N PRO A 539 23.65 1.61 18.95
CA PRO A 539 23.37 2.90 18.34
C PRO A 539 23.80 2.94 16.87
N ASP A 540 22.91 3.43 16.02
CA ASP A 540 23.18 3.88 14.66
C ASP A 540 22.39 5.15 14.38
N SER A 541 22.67 5.78 13.24
CA SER A 541 22.13 7.09 12.85
C SER A 541 20.86 7.01 12.02
N ARG A 542 20.12 5.88 12.03
CA ARG A 542 18.88 5.78 11.25
C ARG A 542 17.90 6.88 11.69
N PRO A 543 17.25 7.56 10.73
CA PRO A 543 16.41 8.71 11.05
C PRO A 543 15.05 8.31 11.63
N THR A 544 14.58 7.10 11.30
CA THR A 544 13.22 6.65 11.55
C THR A 544 13.25 5.17 11.97
N VAL A 545 12.43 4.81 12.95
CA VAL A 545 12.05 3.41 13.25
C VAL A 545 10.73 3.17 12.54
N ARG A 546 10.80 2.64 11.32
CA ARG A 546 9.65 2.57 10.40
C ARG A 546 8.57 1.62 10.88
N GLU A 547 8.93 0.63 11.67
CA GLU A 547 8.03 -0.32 12.34
C GLU A 547 7.05 0.39 13.30
N ASN A 548 7.39 1.60 13.75
CA ASN A 548 6.58 2.41 14.68
C ASN A 548 5.87 3.61 14.03
N VAL A 549 6.02 3.84 12.72
CA VAL A 549 5.37 4.98 12.07
C VAL A 549 3.86 4.76 12.02
N ALA A 550 3.08 5.80 12.33
CA ALA A 550 1.63 5.68 12.49
C ALA A 550 0.88 5.32 11.19
N ILE A 551 1.52 5.48 10.03
CA ILE A 551 0.94 5.14 8.73
C ILE A 551 1.10 3.64 8.40
N LEU A 552 2.07 2.94 9.00
CA LEU A 552 2.31 1.53 8.75
C LEU A 552 1.23 0.69 9.46
N GLY A 553 0.60 -0.19 8.71
CA GLY A 553 -0.38 -1.14 9.19
C GLY A 553 0.18 -2.15 10.20
N ASP A 554 -0.71 -3.01 10.67
CA ASP A 554 -0.42 -4.15 11.52
C ASP A 554 -0.85 -5.43 10.81
N LEU A 555 0.12 -6.28 10.46
CA LEU A 555 -0.14 -7.55 9.80
C LEU A 555 -0.94 -8.51 10.68
N ALA A 556 -0.96 -8.33 12.00
CA ALA A 556 -1.79 -9.16 12.85
C ALA A 556 -3.30 -9.03 12.50
N GLU A 557 -3.72 -7.91 11.89
CA GLU A 557 -5.07 -7.74 11.36
C GLU A 557 -5.37 -8.62 10.12
N SER A 558 -4.37 -9.20 9.45
CA SER A 558 -4.57 -10.17 8.36
C SER A 558 -4.96 -11.58 8.86
N PHE A 559 -4.90 -11.83 10.18
CA PHE A 559 -5.15 -13.14 10.77
C PHE A 559 -6.46 -13.21 11.55
N ASP A 560 -7.00 -14.42 11.67
CA ASP A 560 -8.02 -14.80 12.63
C ASP A 560 -7.45 -15.93 13.50
N PHE A 561 -6.84 -15.57 14.63
CA PHE A 561 -6.29 -16.56 15.56
C PHE A 561 -7.36 -17.26 16.41
N THR A 562 -8.64 -16.90 16.29
CA THR A 562 -9.73 -17.61 16.98
C THR A 562 -10.14 -18.88 16.25
N GLN A 563 -9.80 -19.00 14.96
CA GLN A 563 -10.09 -20.19 14.17
C GLN A 563 -9.12 -21.34 14.49
N ALA A 564 -9.57 -22.57 14.22
CA ALA A 564 -8.69 -23.73 14.18
C ALA A 564 -7.76 -23.65 12.96
N PRO A 565 -6.51 -24.13 13.04
CA PRO A 565 -5.59 -24.09 11.90
C PRO A 565 -6.24 -24.74 10.68
N ARG A 566 -6.23 -24.02 9.55
CA ARG A 566 -6.85 -24.49 8.31
C ARG A 566 -5.97 -25.52 7.62
N GLU A 567 -6.62 -26.52 7.04
CA GLU A 567 -5.98 -27.53 6.17
C GLU A 567 -5.18 -26.88 5.02
N PRO A 568 -4.08 -27.52 4.58
CA PRO A 568 -3.24 -26.98 3.51
C PRO A 568 -3.96 -26.89 2.15
N LEU A 569 -3.70 -25.82 1.40
CA LEU A 569 -4.19 -25.62 0.03
C LEU A 569 -3.12 -26.04 -1.00
N LEU A 570 -3.09 -27.32 -1.35
CA LEU A 570 -2.13 -27.83 -2.32
C LEU A 570 -2.55 -27.50 -3.76
N LEU A 571 -1.69 -26.79 -4.50
CA LEU A 571 -1.94 -26.42 -5.90
C LEU A 571 -0.95 -27.13 -6.84
N PRO A 572 -1.33 -27.48 -8.08
CA PRO A 572 -0.36 -27.95 -9.06
C PRO A 572 0.64 -26.84 -9.41
N THR A 573 1.92 -27.15 -9.58
CA THR A 573 2.94 -26.15 -9.96
C THR A 573 2.75 -25.62 -11.38
N ASN A 574 2.13 -26.41 -12.25
CA ASN A 574 1.78 -26.05 -13.62
C ASN A 574 0.25 -26.18 -13.80
N PRO A 575 -0.54 -25.26 -13.23
CA PRO A 575 -1.99 -25.23 -13.39
C PRO A 575 -2.39 -24.91 -14.84
N PRO A 576 -3.58 -25.35 -15.31
CA PRO A 576 -4.16 -24.78 -16.53
C PRO A 576 -4.48 -23.29 -16.32
N PRO A 577 -4.59 -22.49 -17.40
CA PRO A 577 -5.06 -21.10 -17.33
C PRO A 577 -6.39 -20.99 -16.59
N GLY A 578 -6.49 -19.99 -15.70
CA GLY A 578 -7.71 -19.62 -15.01
C GLY A 578 -8.65 -18.75 -15.86
N PRO A 579 -9.74 -18.22 -15.26
CA PRO A 579 -10.65 -17.32 -15.94
C PRO A 579 -10.02 -15.95 -16.19
N ALA A 580 -10.47 -15.26 -17.23
CA ALA A 580 -10.14 -13.84 -17.41
C ALA A 580 -10.77 -12.99 -16.29
N SER A 581 -10.14 -11.86 -15.98
CA SER A 581 -10.74 -10.81 -15.15
C SER A 581 -12.03 -10.28 -15.79
N GLN A 582 -13.02 -9.94 -14.94
CA GLN A 582 -14.34 -9.48 -15.38
C GLN A 582 -14.39 -7.98 -15.69
#